data_AF-A0A2G4SWN5-F1
#
_entry.id   AF-A0A2G4SWN5-F1
#
_cell.length_a   1.000
_cell.length_b   1.000
_cell.length_c   1.000
_cell.angle_alpha   90.00
_cell.angle_beta   90.00
_cell.angle_gamma   90.00
#
_symmetry.space_group_name_H-M   'P 1'
#
loop_
_entity.id
_entity.type
_entity.pdbx_description
1 polymer ?
#
loop_
_entity_poly.entity_id
_entity_poly.type
_entity_poly.pdbx_seq_one_letter_code
_entity_poly.pdbx_strand_id
1 'polypeptide(L)'
;MNQLTVADLKERCKRITGVPLATMNLKVSGANIKDDTATLPSVGIYRGSVVYVFGEKTNMEQTKLTVSGNPEEVGYMTRVSKIMEKVNSSKNKIEEFDMMVICILQNVDSGEQKRKEAETLGIYLYEILMQALIALDGVNCPFEFQTARANRKKGVKECQELMDRIEKSREALKAYYN
;
A
#
# COMPACT_ATOMS: atom_id res chain seq x y z
N MET A 1 -11.72 26.65 -25.11
CA MET A 1 -10.53 26.98 -24.28
C MET A 1 -10.15 25.71 -23.53
N ASN A 2 -8.97 25.13 -23.77
CA ASN A 2 -8.51 23.98 -22.98
C ASN A 2 -8.32 24.43 -21.53
N GLN A 3 -9.17 23.95 -20.64
CA GLN A 3 -8.97 24.14 -19.21
C GLN A 3 -7.84 23.22 -18.76
N LEU A 4 -6.86 23.78 -18.05
CA LEU A 4 -5.76 23.00 -17.48
C LEU A 4 -6.31 22.06 -16.41
N THR A 5 -5.85 20.82 -16.46
CA THR A 5 -6.20 19.76 -15.51
C THR A 5 -5.15 19.64 -14.40
N VAL A 6 -5.49 18.87 -13.38
CA VAL A 6 -4.55 18.48 -12.33
C VAL A 6 -3.39 17.65 -12.91
N ALA A 7 -3.65 16.78 -13.88
CA ALA A 7 -2.61 16.04 -14.59
C ALA A 7 -1.58 16.98 -15.26
N ASP A 8 -2.05 18.03 -15.94
CA ASP A 8 -1.17 19.02 -16.58
C ASP A 8 -0.29 19.76 -15.56
N LEU A 9 -0.84 20.04 -14.38
CA LEU A 9 -0.09 20.66 -13.29
C LEU A 9 0.95 19.71 -12.71
N LYS A 10 0.61 18.44 -12.48
CA LYS A 10 1.56 17.44 -11.98
C LYS A 10 2.73 17.25 -12.96
N GLU A 11 2.47 17.23 -14.27
CA GLU A 11 3.53 17.18 -15.30
C GLU A 11 4.48 18.38 -15.20
N ARG A 12 3.96 19.59 -14.97
CA ARG A 12 4.79 20.77 -14.72
C ARG A 12 5.58 20.65 -13.43
N CYS A 13 4.96 20.19 -12.34
CA CYS A 13 5.62 19.95 -11.06
C CYS A 13 6.74 18.91 -11.20
N LYS A 14 6.54 17.85 -11.97
CA LYS A 14 7.56 16.85 -12.26
C LYS A 14 8.77 17.47 -12.94
N ARG A 15 8.57 18.29 -13.98
CA ARG A 15 9.67 18.97 -14.68
C ARG A 15 10.49 19.88 -13.76
N ILE A 16 9.83 20.54 -12.81
CA ILE A 16 10.50 21.49 -11.89
C ILE A 16 11.17 20.77 -10.71
N THR A 17 10.49 19.79 -10.11
CA THR A 17 10.92 19.17 -8.84
C THR A 17 11.71 17.88 -9.01
N GLY A 18 11.54 17.21 -10.15
CA GLY A 18 12.08 15.86 -10.42
C GLY A 18 11.35 14.74 -9.67
N VAL A 19 10.23 15.02 -9.00
CA VAL A 19 9.40 13.99 -8.34
C VAL A 19 8.55 13.28 -9.40
N PRO A 20 8.59 11.93 -9.49
CA PRO A 20 7.74 11.17 -10.41
C PRO A 20 6.25 11.34 -10.08
N LEU A 21 5.40 11.28 -11.11
CA LEU A 21 3.95 11.37 -10.95
C LEU A 21 3.41 10.24 -10.05
N ALA A 22 3.97 9.04 -10.17
CA ALA A 22 3.53 7.87 -9.40
C ALA A 22 3.62 8.04 -7.87
N THR A 23 4.56 8.86 -7.38
CA THR A 23 4.74 9.15 -5.94
C THR A 23 4.21 10.54 -5.55
N MET A 24 3.72 11.33 -6.52
CA MET A 24 3.34 12.72 -6.33
C MET A 24 1.92 12.88 -5.77
N ASN A 25 1.81 13.58 -4.65
CA ASN A 25 0.57 14.04 -4.06
C ASN A 25 0.57 15.57 -3.99
N LEU A 26 -0.51 16.19 -4.49
CA LEU A 26 -0.71 17.64 -4.40
C LEU A 26 -1.66 17.94 -3.25
N LYS A 27 -1.33 18.96 -2.45
CA LYS A 27 -2.19 19.48 -1.38
C LYS A 27 -2.42 20.97 -1.56
N VAL A 28 -3.69 21.37 -1.51
CA VAL A 28 -4.13 22.76 -1.68
C VAL A 28 -5.19 23.06 -0.62
N SER A 29 -5.07 24.20 0.07
CA SER A 29 -6.03 24.63 1.09
C SER A 29 -6.35 23.56 2.15
N GLY A 30 -5.38 22.72 2.51
CA GLY A 30 -5.56 21.65 3.49
C GLY A 30 -6.02 20.30 2.92
N ALA A 31 -6.48 20.23 1.67
CA ALA A 31 -7.01 19.02 1.05
C ALA A 31 -6.04 18.37 0.05
N ASN A 32 -5.98 17.03 0.04
CA ASN A 32 -5.21 16.28 -0.96
C ASN A 32 -6.04 16.11 -2.23
N ILE A 33 -5.43 16.43 -3.37
CA ILE A 33 -6.06 16.31 -4.68
C ILE A 33 -5.82 14.89 -5.21
N LYS A 34 -6.92 14.16 -5.44
CA LYS A 34 -6.91 12.75 -5.86
C LYS A 34 -7.26 12.52 -7.32
N ASP A 35 -8.05 13.42 -7.90
CA ASP A 35 -8.54 13.30 -9.26
C ASP A 35 -7.65 14.11 -10.22
N ASP A 36 -6.96 13.39 -11.10
CA ASP A 36 -6.05 13.98 -12.08
C ASP A 36 -6.78 14.53 -13.32
N THR A 37 -8.04 14.12 -13.53
CA THR A 37 -8.89 14.58 -14.64
C THR A 37 -9.63 15.87 -14.31
N ALA A 38 -9.73 16.20 -13.03
CA ALA A 38 -10.36 17.43 -12.56
C ALA A 38 -9.62 18.68 -13.08
N THR A 39 -10.38 19.75 -13.30
CA THR A 39 -9.81 21.03 -13.73
C THR A 39 -9.21 21.76 -12.53
N LEU A 40 -8.20 22.59 -12.74
CA LEU A 40 -7.58 23.33 -11.64
C LEU A 40 -8.59 24.15 -10.81
N PRO A 41 -9.55 24.88 -11.42
CA PRO A 41 -10.57 25.60 -10.65
C PRO A 41 -11.50 24.68 -9.84
N SER A 42 -11.87 23.50 -10.37
CA SER A 42 -12.79 22.60 -9.67
C SER A 42 -12.20 21.99 -8.40
N VAL A 43 -10.86 21.94 -8.30
CA VAL A 43 -10.14 21.51 -7.09
C VAL A 43 -9.67 22.70 -6.23
N GLY A 44 -10.13 23.91 -6.53
CA GLY A 44 -9.83 25.11 -5.75
C GLY A 44 -8.47 25.75 -6.06
N ILE A 45 -7.83 25.40 -7.19
CA ILE A 45 -6.58 26.02 -7.63
C ILE A 45 -6.88 27.20 -8.56
N TYR A 46 -6.49 28.38 -8.11
CA TYR A 46 -6.60 29.64 -8.84
C TYR A 46 -5.23 30.33 -8.94
N ARG A 47 -5.16 31.42 -9.71
CA ARG A 47 -3.96 32.27 -9.74
C ARG A 47 -3.64 32.78 -8.33
N GLY A 48 -2.37 32.71 -7.94
CA GLY A 48 -1.90 33.07 -6.60
C GLY A 48 -2.08 31.98 -5.53
N SER A 49 -2.65 30.81 -5.87
CA SER A 49 -2.76 29.70 -4.92
C SER A 49 -1.41 29.09 -4.59
N VAL A 50 -1.22 28.68 -3.33
CA VAL A 50 -0.05 27.92 -2.90
C VAL A 50 -0.37 26.44 -2.94
N VAL A 51 0.43 25.68 -3.71
CA VAL A 51 0.29 24.23 -3.87
C VAL A 51 1.50 23.54 -3.24
N TYR A 52 1.24 22.60 -2.33
CA TYR A 52 2.29 21.77 -1.75
C TYR A 52 2.43 20.49 -2.56
N VAL A 53 3.66 20.18 -2.96
CA VAL A 53 4.01 18.94 -3.66
C VAL A 53 4.69 18.00 -2.66
N PHE A 54 4.10 16.83 -2.45
CA PHE A 54 4.68 15.75 -1.66
C PHE A 54 5.04 14.59 -2.59
N GLY A 55 6.16 13.94 -2.35
CA GLY A 55 6.56 12.74 -3.07
C GLY A 55 8.04 12.45 -2.89
N GLU A 56 8.46 11.28 -3.36
CA GLU A 56 9.84 10.84 -3.26
C GLU A 56 10.51 10.94 -4.61
N LYS A 57 11.70 11.57 -4.61
CA LYS A 57 12.58 11.57 -5.78
C LYS A 57 13.19 10.20 -5.96
N THR A 58 13.36 9.81 -7.20
CA THR A 58 14.02 8.55 -7.57
C THR A 58 15.49 8.78 -7.80
N ASN A 59 16.33 7.84 -7.36
CA ASN A 59 17.77 7.92 -7.58
C ASN A 59 18.19 7.11 -8.84
N MET A 60 19.29 7.49 -9.50
CA MET A 60 19.75 6.83 -10.73
C MET A 60 20.03 5.33 -10.54
N GLU A 61 20.50 4.93 -9.35
CA GLU A 61 20.72 3.53 -9.00
C GLU A 61 19.44 2.70 -9.04
N GLN A 62 18.31 3.28 -8.62
CA GLN A 62 17.02 2.60 -8.61
C GLN A 62 16.46 2.46 -10.03
N THR A 63 16.74 3.43 -10.90
CA THR A 63 16.33 3.40 -12.30
C THR A 63 16.94 2.23 -13.07
N LYS A 64 18.17 1.81 -12.71
CA LYS A 64 18.84 0.63 -13.29
C LYS A 64 18.18 -0.70 -12.91
N LEU A 65 17.36 -0.73 -11.85
CA LEU A 65 16.62 -1.92 -11.42
C LEU A 65 15.35 -2.15 -12.25
N THR A 66 14.96 -1.18 -13.07
CA THR A 66 13.79 -1.25 -13.94
C THR A 66 14.19 -1.65 -15.36
N VAL A 67 13.36 -2.45 -16.02
CA VAL A 67 13.60 -2.82 -17.43
C VAL A 67 13.46 -1.59 -18.34
N SER A 68 12.56 -0.65 -18.01
CA SER A 68 12.34 0.55 -18.82
C SER A 68 13.41 1.63 -18.62
N GLY A 69 14.17 1.61 -17.52
CA GLY A 69 15.02 2.72 -17.13
C GLY A 69 14.23 4.02 -16.85
N ASN A 70 12.92 3.93 -16.58
CA ASN A 70 12.06 5.08 -16.38
C ASN A 70 11.90 5.42 -14.88
N PRO A 71 12.20 6.65 -14.45
CA PRO A 71 11.91 7.13 -13.10
C PRO A 71 10.46 6.92 -12.63
N GLU A 72 9.48 6.95 -13.54
CA GLU A 72 8.09 6.66 -13.19
C GLU A 72 7.88 5.21 -12.77
N GLU A 73 8.51 4.25 -13.46
CA GLU A 73 8.44 2.84 -13.08
C GLU A 73 9.02 2.63 -11.67
N VAL A 74 10.11 3.31 -11.35
CA VAL A 74 10.67 3.32 -9.99
C VAL A 74 9.67 3.91 -9.00
N GLY A 75 8.98 4.99 -9.34
CA GLY A 75 7.95 5.59 -8.49
C GLY A 75 6.80 4.62 -8.16
N TYR A 76 6.35 3.84 -9.14
CA TYR A 76 5.37 2.76 -8.90
C TYR A 76 5.93 1.68 -7.98
N MET A 77 7.18 1.26 -8.18
CA MET A 77 7.84 0.30 -7.29
C MET A 77 7.94 0.82 -5.86
N THR A 78 8.32 2.08 -5.67
CA THR A 78 8.38 2.73 -4.35
C THR A 78 7.01 2.74 -3.67
N ARG A 79 5.94 3.04 -4.41
CA ARG A 79 4.58 3.01 -3.88
C ARG A 79 4.17 1.60 -3.42
N VAL A 80 4.50 0.57 -4.20
CA VAL A 80 4.27 -0.83 -3.83
C VAL A 80 5.06 -1.17 -2.55
N SER A 81 6.35 -0.81 -2.49
CA SER A 81 7.20 -1.07 -1.33
C SER A 81 6.64 -0.45 -0.04
N LYS A 82 6.17 0.80 -0.10
CA LYS A 82 5.55 1.47 1.06
C LYS A 82 4.29 0.78 1.56
N ILE A 83 3.47 0.22 0.65
CA ILE A 83 2.31 -0.57 1.06
C ILE A 83 2.78 -1.84 1.77
N MET A 84 3.79 -2.51 1.22
CA MET A 84 4.37 -3.73 1.78
C MET A 84 5.13 -3.52 3.09
N GLU A 85 5.62 -2.32 3.42
CA GLU A 85 6.23 -2.04 4.73
C GLU A 85 5.29 -2.37 5.89
N LYS A 86 4.00 -2.07 5.77
CA LYS A 86 3.00 -2.41 6.78
C LYS A 86 2.81 -3.92 6.92
N VAL A 87 2.74 -4.62 5.78
CA VAL A 87 2.64 -6.08 5.72
C VAL A 87 3.87 -6.73 6.37
N ASN A 88 5.07 -6.29 5.97
CA ASN A 88 6.32 -6.78 6.54
C ASN A 88 6.40 -6.54 8.05
N SER A 89 5.98 -5.37 8.52
CA SER A 89 5.95 -5.04 9.96
C SER A 89 4.96 -5.91 10.74
N SER A 90 3.93 -6.46 10.09
CA SER A 90 2.98 -7.37 10.73
C SER A 90 3.44 -8.83 10.83
N LYS A 91 4.48 -9.25 10.10
CA LYS A 91 4.92 -10.66 10.04
C LYS A 91 5.26 -11.25 11.41
N ASN A 92 5.99 -10.53 12.24
CA ASN A 92 6.33 -10.99 13.60
C ASN A 92 5.06 -11.23 14.44
N LYS A 93 4.03 -10.39 14.27
CA LYS A 93 2.74 -10.56 14.96
C LYS A 93 1.92 -11.74 14.42
N ILE A 94 2.09 -12.08 13.14
CA ILE A 94 1.49 -13.30 12.56
C ILE A 94 2.14 -14.54 13.17
N GLU A 95 3.46 -14.54 13.35
CA GLU A 95 4.16 -15.62 14.05
C GLU A 95 3.73 -15.71 15.52
N GLU A 96 3.61 -14.58 16.20
CA GLU A 96 3.10 -14.51 17.58
C GLU A 96 1.67 -15.06 17.67
N PHE A 97 0.80 -14.69 16.74
CA PHE A 97 -0.57 -15.21 16.65
C PHE A 97 -0.60 -16.73 16.47
N ASP A 98 0.21 -17.28 15.57
CA ASP A 98 0.28 -18.73 15.37
C ASP A 98 0.76 -19.45 16.64
N MET A 99 1.76 -18.89 17.32
CA MET A 99 2.23 -19.44 18.59
C MET A 99 1.15 -19.43 19.67
N MET A 100 0.37 -18.35 19.78
CA MET A 100 -0.79 -18.31 20.70
C MET A 100 -1.79 -19.40 20.38
N VAL A 101 -2.14 -19.58 19.10
CA VAL A 101 -3.08 -20.63 18.67
C VAL A 101 -2.54 -22.01 19.02
N ILE A 102 -1.25 -22.29 18.74
CA ILE A 102 -0.62 -23.57 19.09
C ILE A 102 -0.67 -23.83 20.60
N CYS A 103 -0.30 -22.85 21.43
CA CYS A 103 -0.33 -22.98 22.89
C CYS A 103 -1.75 -23.28 23.43
N ILE A 104 -2.78 -22.66 22.84
CA ILE A 104 -4.18 -22.93 23.19
C ILE A 104 -4.57 -24.36 22.81
N LEU A 105 -4.28 -24.77 21.56
CA LEU A 105 -4.62 -26.12 21.05
C LEU A 105 -3.93 -27.24 21.85
N GLN A 106 -2.74 -26.97 22.39
CA GLN A 106 -1.98 -27.91 23.22
C GLN A 106 -2.35 -27.86 24.71
N ASN A 107 -3.35 -27.07 25.12
CA ASN A 107 -3.72 -26.84 26.53
C ASN A 107 -2.58 -26.27 27.40
N VAL A 108 -1.58 -25.62 26.80
CA VAL A 108 -0.46 -25.02 27.52
C VAL A 108 -0.86 -23.67 28.13
N ASP A 109 -1.67 -22.90 27.40
CA ASP A 109 -2.19 -21.59 27.83
C ASP A 109 -3.68 -21.49 27.46
N SER A 110 -4.51 -22.28 28.15
CA SER A 110 -5.94 -22.39 27.89
C SER A 110 -6.77 -21.56 28.88
N GLY A 111 -7.45 -20.54 28.36
CA GLY A 111 -8.35 -19.69 29.12
C GLY A 111 -9.20 -18.81 28.20
N GLU A 112 -10.39 -18.42 28.65
CA GLU A 112 -11.32 -17.58 27.87
C GLU A 112 -10.67 -16.26 27.43
N GLN A 113 -9.83 -15.68 28.31
CA GLN A 113 -9.09 -14.45 28.01
C GLN A 113 -8.08 -14.64 26.87
N LYS A 114 -7.29 -15.72 26.91
CA LYS A 114 -6.29 -16.04 25.89
C LYS A 114 -6.91 -16.33 24.53
N ARG A 115 -8.05 -17.02 24.54
CA ARG A 115 -8.87 -17.22 23.34
C ARG A 115 -9.30 -15.88 22.72
N LYS A 116 -9.87 -14.97 23.52
CA LYS A 116 -10.32 -13.66 23.03
C LYS A 116 -9.17 -12.81 22.49
N GLU A 117 -8.01 -12.86 23.14
CA GLU A 117 -6.78 -12.21 22.68
C GLU A 117 -6.35 -12.74 21.30
N ALA A 118 -6.30 -14.06 21.13
CA ALA A 118 -5.97 -14.69 19.85
C ALA A 118 -7.01 -14.36 18.75
N GLU A 119 -8.31 -14.44 19.05
CA GLU A 119 -9.38 -14.08 18.11
C GLU A 119 -9.26 -12.62 17.65
N THR A 120 -9.04 -11.69 18.59
CA THR A 120 -8.89 -10.26 18.31
C THR A 120 -7.66 -9.98 17.45
N LEU A 121 -6.52 -10.60 17.80
CA LEU A 121 -5.28 -10.44 17.04
C LEU A 121 -5.42 -11.00 15.62
N GLY A 122 -6.04 -12.16 15.46
CA GLY A 122 -6.28 -12.76 14.14
C GLY A 122 -7.14 -11.88 13.23
N ILE A 123 -8.21 -11.27 13.77
CA ILE A 123 -9.05 -10.31 13.03
C ILE A 123 -8.24 -9.07 12.64
N TYR A 124 -7.49 -8.50 13.59
CA TYR A 124 -6.68 -7.30 13.35
C TYR A 124 -5.62 -7.52 12.27
N LEU A 125 -4.90 -8.64 12.29
CA LEU A 125 -3.87 -8.95 11.30
C LEU A 125 -4.49 -9.19 9.92
N TYR A 126 -5.63 -9.88 9.85
CA TYR A 126 -6.34 -10.08 8.59
C TYR A 126 -6.77 -8.75 7.96
N GLU A 127 -7.28 -7.82 8.77
CA GLU A 127 -7.68 -6.47 8.32
C GLU A 127 -6.48 -5.68 7.77
N ILE A 128 -5.30 -5.74 8.41
CA ILE A 128 -4.08 -5.11 7.89
C ILE A 128 -3.75 -5.62 6.48
N LEU A 129 -3.78 -6.94 6.30
CA LEU A 129 -3.46 -7.56 5.01
C LEU A 129 -4.50 -7.22 3.95
N MET A 130 -5.79 -7.19 4.32
CA MET A 130 -6.87 -6.80 3.41
C MET A 130 -6.71 -5.34 2.95
N GLN A 131 -6.41 -4.42 3.86
CA GLN A 131 -6.16 -3.01 3.52
C GLN A 131 -4.95 -2.86 2.59
N ALA A 132 -3.88 -3.65 2.83
CA ALA A 132 -2.72 -3.67 1.95
C ALA A 132 -3.07 -4.20 0.55
N LEU A 133 -3.86 -5.28 0.46
CA LEU A 133 -4.33 -5.87 -0.79
C LEU A 133 -5.15 -4.86 -1.62
N ILE A 134 -6.12 -4.20 -0.99
CA ILE A 134 -6.93 -3.13 -1.62
C ILE A 134 -6.02 -2.00 -2.13
N ALA A 135 -5.03 -1.59 -1.31
CA ALA A 135 -4.10 -0.54 -1.69
C ALA A 135 -3.21 -0.95 -2.88
N LEU A 136 -2.76 -2.20 -2.95
CA LEU A 136 -1.99 -2.76 -4.07
C LEU A 136 -2.82 -2.83 -5.35
N ASP A 137 -4.10 -3.20 -5.25
CA ASP A 137 -5.01 -3.21 -6.40
C ASP A 137 -5.27 -1.81 -6.96
N GLY A 138 -5.24 -0.79 -6.09
CA GLY A 138 -5.29 0.61 -6.49
C GLY A 138 -4.02 1.14 -7.20
N VAL A 139 -2.94 0.35 -7.28
CA VAL A 139 -1.72 0.73 -8.00
C VAL A 139 -1.82 0.31 -9.48
N ASN A 140 -2.36 1.23 -10.30
CA ASN A 140 -2.50 1.03 -11.74
C ASN A 140 -1.18 1.31 -12.47
N CYS A 141 -0.35 0.28 -12.63
CA CYS A 141 0.89 0.36 -13.41
C CYS A 141 0.59 0.28 -14.93
N PRO A 142 1.12 1.21 -15.74
CA PRO A 142 1.11 1.12 -17.20
C PRO A 142 1.67 -0.20 -17.75
N PHE A 143 1.25 -0.58 -18.96
CA PHE A 143 1.59 -1.88 -19.56
C PHE A 143 3.10 -2.07 -19.73
N GLU A 144 3.79 -1.00 -20.11
CA GLU A 144 5.23 -0.91 -20.33
C GLU A 144 6.07 -1.07 -19.06
N PHE A 145 5.50 -0.86 -17.87
CA PHE A 145 6.22 -0.94 -16.59
C PHE A 145 6.16 -2.37 -16.02
N GLN A 146 6.87 -3.28 -16.69
CA GLN A 146 6.86 -4.71 -16.39
C GLN A 146 7.42 -5.02 -14.99
N THR A 147 8.49 -4.37 -14.56
CA THR A 147 9.10 -4.58 -13.24
C THR A 147 8.14 -4.12 -12.14
N ALA A 148 7.50 -2.96 -12.30
CA ALA A 148 6.51 -2.48 -11.33
C ALA A 148 5.29 -3.41 -11.24
N ARG A 149 4.80 -3.92 -12.38
CA ARG A 149 3.69 -4.90 -12.41
C ARG A 149 4.07 -6.21 -11.76
N ALA A 150 5.27 -6.71 -12.01
CA ALA A 150 5.79 -7.93 -11.38
C ALA A 150 5.91 -7.75 -9.86
N ASN A 151 6.44 -6.62 -9.40
CA ASN A 151 6.55 -6.29 -7.97
C ASN A 151 5.17 -6.22 -7.30
N ARG A 152 4.22 -5.52 -7.92
CA ARG A 152 2.81 -5.47 -7.44
C ARG A 152 2.21 -6.87 -7.33
N LYS A 153 2.35 -7.70 -8.36
CA LYS A 153 1.82 -9.08 -8.37
C LYS A 153 2.45 -9.93 -7.26
N LYS A 154 3.75 -9.78 -7.02
CA LYS A 154 4.45 -10.45 -5.92
C LYS A 154 3.86 -10.02 -4.56
N GLY A 155 3.68 -8.73 -4.33
CA GLY A 155 3.08 -8.21 -3.10
C GLY A 155 1.65 -8.71 -2.88
N VAL A 156 0.82 -8.76 -3.92
CA VAL A 156 -0.54 -9.32 -3.86
C VAL A 156 -0.50 -10.78 -3.44
N LYS A 157 0.33 -11.60 -4.10
CA LYS A 157 0.48 -13.02 -3.78
C LYS A 157 0.92 -13.23 -2.33
N GLU A 158 1.88 -12.43 -1.87
CA GLU A 158 2.38 -12.51 -0.48
C GLU A 158 1.31 -12.14 0.55
N CYS A 159 0.49 -11.11 0.29
CA CYS A 159 -0.64 -10.78 1.15
C CYS A 159 -1.65 -11.93 1.23
N GLN A 160 -1.99 -12.52 0.08
CA GLN A 160 -2.93 -13.65 0.00
C GLN A 160 -2.41 -14.87 0.76
N GLU A 161 -1.13 -15.24 0.59
CA GLU A 161 -0.52 -16.37 1.32
C GLU A 161 -0.53 -16.16 2.84
N LEU A 162 -0.28 -14.94 3.31
CA LEU A 162 -0.35 -14.60 4.73
C LEU A 162 -1.80 -14.58 5.25
N MET A 163 -2.76 -14.11 4.46
CA MET A 163 -4.18 -14.17 4.79
C MET A 163 -4.65 -15.61 4.94
N ASP A 164 -4.32 -16.50 3.99
CA ASP A 164 -4.64 -17.93 4.04
C ASP A 164 -4.06 -18.60 5.29
N ARG A 165 -2.85 -18.21 5.69
CA ARG A 165 -2.21 -18.71 6.93
C ARG A 165 -2.99 -18.29 8.17
N ILE A 166 -3.37 -17.00 8.27
CA ILE A 166 -4.16 -16.50 9.40
C ILE A 166 -5.53 -17.17 9.44
N GLU A 167 -6.20 -17.34 8.29
CA GLU A 167 -7.50 -18.01 8.22
C GLU A 167 -7.42 -19.45 8.74
N LYS A 168 -6.42 -20.24 8.30
CA LYS A 168 -6.21 -21.60 8.80
C LYS A 168 -6.05 -21.65 10.32
N SER A 169 -5.24 -20.76 10.89
CA SER A 169 -5.04 -20.68 12.35
C SER A 169 -6.33 -20.27 13.08
N ARG A 170 -7.12 -19.35 12.52
CA ARG A 170 -8.43 -18.95 13.07
C ARG A 170 -9.46 -20.08 12.98
N GLU A 171 -9.49 -20.81 11.88
CA GLU A 171 -10.36 -21.97 11.69
C GLU A 171 -10.04 -23.09 12.69
N ALA A 172 -8.75 -23.39 12.89
CA ALA A 172 -8.31 -24.37 13.89
C ALA A 172 -8.71 -23.95 15.31
N LEU A 173 -8.50 -22.68 15.68
CA LEU A 173 -8.93 -22.15 16.96
C LEU A 173 -10.45 -22.27 17.16
N LYS A 174 -11.24 -21.93 16.12
CA LYS A 174 -12.70 -22.03 16.15
C LYS A 174 -13.16 -23.48 16.29
N ALA A 175 -12.54 -24.42 15.58
CA ALA A 175 -12.88 -25.83 15.63
C ALA A 175 -12.58 -26.48 16.98
N TYR A 176 -11.58 -25.97 17.72
CA TYR A 176 -11.23 -26.49 19.05
C TYR A 176 -12.27 -26.14 20.13
N TYR A 177 -13.01 -25.04 19.96
CA TYR A 177 -14.00 -24.56 20.93
C TYR A 177 -15.47 -24.81 20.54
N ASN A 178 -15.72 -25.41 19.38
CA ASN A 178 -17.04 -25.86 18.94
C ASN A 178 -17.20 -27.36 19.17
#